data_AF-A0A3N5UNF6-F1
#
_entry.id   AF-A0A3N5UNF6-F1
#
_cell.length_a   1.000
_cell.length_b   1.000
_cell.length_c   1.000
_cell.angle_alpha   90.00
_cell.angle_beta   90.00
_cell.angle_gamma   90.00
#
_symmetry.space_group_name_H-M   'P 1'
#
loop_
_entity.id
_entity.type
_entity.pdbx_description
1 polymer ?
#
loop_
_entity_poly.entity_id
_entity_poly.type
_entity_poly.pdbx_seq_one_letter_code
_entity_poly.pdbx_strand_id
1 'polypeptide(L)'
;MTTLSPFLSINSPCDQALQMTKTLLSQAGLSAVQTFNLNTARLGVHNCSCPNHGTEACDCQMIVLLVYGEAAEPATLILHGNDGQTWVSVTDNTAQRTDKKLITSIRHALDSQVSADC
;
A
#
# COMPACT_ATOMS: atom_id res chain seq x y z
N MET A 1 12.18 -6.37 14.26
CA MET A 1 11.07 -7.00 13.52
C MET A 1 10.13 -5.87 13.11
N THR A 2 9.95 -5.66 11.80
CA THR A 2 9.02 -4.64 11.30
C THR A 2 7.60 -5.15 11.50
N THR A 3 6.78 -4.45 12.28
CA THR A 3 5.35 -4.78 12.42
C THR A 3 4.57 -4.16 11.28
N LEU A 4 3.90 -4.99 10.49
CA LEU A 4 2.91 -4.55 9.51
C LEU A 4 1.53 -4.63 10.16
N SER A 5 1.01 -3.48 10.54
CA SER A 5 -0.36 -3.37 11.06
C SER A 5 -1.16 -2.52 10.07
N PRO A 6 -2.18 -3.09 9.41
CA PRO A 6 -3.03 -2.31 8.54
C PRO A 6 -3.80 -1.28 9.37
N PHE A 7 -3.87 -0.06 8.85
CA PHE A 7 -4.63 1.03 9.49
C PHE A 7 -5.86 1.43 8.68
N LEU A 8 -5.95 0.99 7.42
CA LEU A 8 -7.08 1.25 6.54
C LEU A 8 -7.43 -0.02 5.75
N SER A 9 -8.73 -0.29 5.60
CA SER A 9 -9.26 -1.30 4.69
C SER A 9 -10.13 -0.60 3.64
N ILE A 10 -9.93 -0.96 2.37
CA ILE A 10 -10.62 -0.42 1.21
C ILE A 10 -11.36 -1.58 0.55
N ASN A 11 -12.67 -1.46 0.37
CA ASN A 11 -13.49 -2.47 -0.30
C ASN A 11 -13.37 -2.38 -1.83
N SER A 12 -12.14 -2.52 -2.34
CA SER A 12 -11.84 -2.51 -3.76
C SER A 12 -10.58 -3.32 -4.08
N PRO A 13 -10.47 -3.86 -5.32
CA PRO A 13 -9.26 -4.52 -5.79
C PRO A 13 -8.02 -3.62 -5.72
N CYS A 14 -6.85 -4.25 -5.59
CA CYS A 14 -5.60 -3.55 -5.28
C CYS A 14 -5.22 -2.46 -6.30
N ASP A 15 -5.50 -2.66 -7.60
CA ASP A 15 -5.21 -1.66 -8.64
C ASP A 15 -6.09 -0.41 -8.50
N GLN A 16 -7.36 -0.57 -8.11
CA GLN A 16 -8.26 0.57 -7.87
C GLN A 16 -7.85 1.29 -6.58
N ALA A 17 -7.60 0.53 -5.51
CA ALA A 17 -7.11 1.06 -4.24
C ALA A 17 -5.78 1.81 -4.41
N LEU A 18 -4.90 1.35 -5.30
CA LEU A 18 -3.64 2.02 -5.65
C LEU A 18 -3.88 3.40 -6.28
N GLN A 19 -4.77 3.50 -7.28
CA GLN A 19 -5.04 4.79 -7.93
C GLN A 19 -5.67 5.78 -6.95
N MET A 20 -6.60 5.31 -6.14
CA MET A 20 -7.22 6.10 -5.08
C MET A 20 -6.17 6.58 -4.06
N THR A 21 -5.32 5.68 -3.59
CA THR A 21 -4.23 5.99 -2.64
C THR A 21 -3.28 7.04 -3.21
N LYS A 22 -2.82 6.88 -4.46
CA LYS A 22 -1.93 7.86 -5.12
C LYS A 22 -2.59 9.23 -5.26
N THR A 23 -3.89 9.26 -5.60
CA THR A 23 -4.65 10.49 -5.75
C THR A 23 -4.76 11.25 -4.43
N LEU A 24 -5.16 10.56 -3.35
CA LEU A 24 -5.31 11.16 -2.02
C LEU A 24 -3.97 11.66 -1.46
N LEU A 25 -2.89 10.88 -1.62
CA LEU A 25 -1.55 11.30 -1.23
C LEU A 25 -1.13 12.55 -2.01
N SER A 26 -1.35 12.58 -3.33
CA SER A 26 -1.03 13.75 -4.16
C SER A 26 -1.84 14.98 -3.78
N GLN A 27 -3.12 14.84 -3.44
CA GLN A 27 -3.96 15.94 -2.96
C GLN A 27 -3.47 16.51 -1.62
N ALA A 28 -2.86 15.67 -0.78
CA ALA A 28 -2.21 16.07 0.46
C ALA A 28 -0.77 16.62 0.25
N GLY A 29 -0.32 16.79 -1.00
CA GLY A 29 1.03 17.26 -1.33
C GLY A 29 2.14 16.22 -1.15
N LEU A 30 1.79 14.95 -0.98
CA LEU A 30 2.73 13.83 -0.83
C LEU A 30 3.00 13.16 -2.18
N SER A 31 4.24 12.73 -2.40
CA SER A 31 4.63 12.01 -3.62
C SER A 31 4.76 10.52 -3.35
N ALA A 32 4.09 9.68 -4.14
CA ALA A 32 4.12 8.23 -3.99
C ALA A 32 4.80 7.56 -5.18
N VAL A 33 5.94 6.93 -4.94
CA VAL A 33 6.71 6.17 -5.93
C VAL A 33 6.49 4.68 -5.72
N GLN A 34 5.98 4.00 -6.74
CA GLN A 34 5.80 2.54 -6.70
C GLN A 34 7.13 1.84 -6.94
N THR A 35 7.57 1.07 -5.95
CA THR A 35 8.87 0.37 -5.97
C THR A 35 8.73 -1.13 -6.13
N PHE A 36 7.56 -1.69 -5.83
CA PHE A 36 7.27 -3.10 -6.03
C PHE A 36 5.82 -3.32 -6.43
N ASN A 37 5.60 -4.31 -7.29
CA ASN A 37 4.30 -4.82 -7.65
C ASN A 37 4.40 -6.33 -7.87
N LEU A 38 3.62 -7.10 -7.10
CA LEU A 38 3.66 -8.55 -7.12
C LEU A 38 3.21 -9.13 -8.46
N ASN A 39 2.21 -8.55 -9.11
CA ASN A 39 1.78 -9.00 -10.45
C ASN A 39 2.93 -8.89 -11.46
N THR A 40 3.61 -7.76 -11.51
CA THR A 40 4.76 -7.58 -12.41
C THR A 40 5.90 -8.53 -12.04
N ALA A 41 6.18 -8.70 -10.75
CA ALA A 41 7.24 -9.59 -10.28
C ALA A 41 6.95 -11.07 -10.63
N ARG A 42 5.69 -11.51 -10.51
CA ARG A 42 5.25 -12.88 -10.84
C ARG A 42 5.49 -13.23 -12.31
N LEU A 43 5.31 -12.28 -13.24
CA LEU A 43 5.58 -12.50 -14.66
C LEU A 43 7.05 -12.89 -14.94
N GLY A 44 7.98 -12.51 -14.05
CA GLY A 44 9.40 -12.86 -14.17
C GLY A 44 9.82 -14.14 -13.42
N VAL A 45 8.90 -14.82 -12.71
CA VAL A 45 9.24 -15.99 -11.87
C VAL A 45 8.48 -17.22 -12.37
N HIS A 46 9.21 -18.17 -12.94
CA HIS A 46 8.61 -19.33 -13.63
C HIS A 46 8.26 -20.54 -12.74
N ASN A 47 8.48 -20.50 -11.41
CA ASN A 47 8.28 -21.68 -10.54
C ASN A 47 7.75 -21.31 -9.13
N CYS A 48 6.62 -20.60 -9.03
CA CYS A 48 6.03 -20.26 -7.74
C CYS A 48 5.13 -21.39 -7.19
N SER A 49 5.30 -21.76 -5.91
CA SER A 49 4.55 -22.83 -5.23
C SER A 49 3.22 -22.35 -4.61
N CYS A 50 2.61 -21.26 -5.10
CA CYS A 50 1.27 -20.90 -4.66
C CYS A 50 0.29 -21.96 -5.18
N PRO A 51 -0.53 -22.61 -4.33
CA PRO A 51 -1.45 -23.66 -4.76
C PRO A 51 -2.46 -23.19 -5.82
N ASN A 52 -2.76 -21.89 -5.82
CA ASN A 52 -3.64 -21.23 -6.77
C ASN A 52 -2.85 -20.41 -7.83
N HIS A 53 -1.52 -20.61 -7.95
CA HIS A 53 -0.68 -19.85 -8.88
C HIS A 53 -1.19 -19.99 -10.32
N GLY A 54 -1.45 -18.87 -10.98
CA GLY A 54 -1.89 -18.85 -12.38
C GLY A 54 -3.37 -19.24 -12.59
N THR A 55 -4.17 -19.35 -11.53
CA THR A 55 -5.64 -19.45 -11.64
C THR A 55 -6.30 -18.12 -11.29
N GLU A 56 -7.52 -17.89 -11.78
CA GLU A 56 -8.34 -16.73 -11.41
C GLU A 56 -8.66 -16.69 -9.90
N ALA A 57 -8.36 -17.77 -9.15
CA ALA A 57 -8.57 -17.87 -7.70
C ALA A 57 -7.39 -17.37 -6.85
N CYS A 58 -6.29 -16.88 -7.45
CA CYS A 58 -5.22 -16.18 -6.71
C CYS A 58 -5.24 -14.70 -7.04
N ASP A 59 -6.16 -13.96 -6.43
CA ASP A 59 -6.22 -12.51 -6.58
C ASP A 59 -5.28 -11.77 -5.62
N CYS A 60 -4.48 -12.50 -4.81
CA CYS A 60 -3.58 -11.89 -3.84
C CYS A 60 -2.60 -10.92 -4.52
N GLN A 61 -2.59 -9.67 -4.07
CA GLN A 61 -1.73 -8.60 -4.56
C GLN A 61 -0.90 -7.99 -3.45
N MET A 62 0.31 -7.55 -3.80
CA MET A 62 1.10 -6.69 -2.93
C MET A 62 1.75 -5.60 -3.78
N ILE A 63 1.57 -4.36 -3.35
CA ILE A 63 2.19 -3.18 -3.95
C ILE A 63 2.89 -2.42 -2.84
N VAL A 64 4.14 -2.05 -3.10
CA VAL A 64 4.94 -1.24 -2.17
C VAL A 64 5.16 0.13 -2.79
N LEU A 65 4.82 1.16 -2.02
CA LEU A 65 5.07 2.56 -2.34
C LEU A 65 6.08 3.13 -1.35
N LEU A 66 7.02 3.93 -1.86
CA LEU A 66 7.75 4.90 -1.07
C LEU A 66 7.02 6.22 -1.15
N VAL A 67 6.62 6.75 0.01
CA VAL A 67 5.89 8.01 0.11
C VAL A 67 6.82 9.07 0.67
N TYR A 68 6.97 10.16 -0.08
CA TYR A 68 7.82 11.30 0.25
C TYR A 68 6.94 12.48 0.65
N GLY A 69 7.37 13.19 1.70
CA GLY A 69 6.86 14.51 2.08
C GLY A 69 7.99 15.51 2.11
N GLU A 70 7.97 16.45 3.07
CA GLU A 70 9.05 17.43 3.25
C GLU A 70 10.34 16.83 3.84
N ALA A 71 10.22 15.72 4.58
CA ALA A 71 11.36 15.03 5.16
C ALA A 71 12.16 14.26 4.09
N ALA A 72 13.47 14.12 4.32
CA ALA A 72 14.39 13.45 3.38
C ALA A 72 14.17 11.94 3.26
N GLU A 73 13.72 11.27 4.33
CA GLU A 73 13.49 9.82 4.33
C GLU A 73 12.03 9.49 4.00
N PRO A 74 11.75 8.62 3.00
CA PRO A 74 10.38 8.22 2.69
C PRO A 74 9.82 7.22 3.71
N ALA A 75 8.51 7.22 3.87
CA ALA A 75 7.79 6.14 4.54
C ALA A 75 7.49 5.03 3.53
N THR A 76 7.51 3.77 3.98
CA THR A 76 7.05 2.64 3.15
C THR A 76 5.59 2.36 3.44
N LEU A 77 4.77 2.45 2.39
CA LEU A 77 3.36 2.11 2.39
C LEU A 77 3.15 0.81 1.62
N ILE A 78 2.42 -0.13 2.19
CA ILE A 78 2.12 -1.43 1.59
C ILE A 78 0.62 -1.54 1.39
N LEU A 79 0.21 -1.80 0.15
CA LEU A 79 -1.14 -2.21 -0.20
C LEU A 79 -1.11 -3.72 -0.40
N HIS A 80 -1.88 -4.43 0.40
CA HIS A 80 -2.05 -5.88 0.30
C HIS A 80 -3.50 -6.15 -0.07
N GLY A 81 -3.75 -6.79 -1.22
CA GLY A 81 -5.09 -7.09 -1.71
C GLY A 81 -5.38 -8.58 -1.71
N ASN A 82 -6.61 -8.96 -1.38
CA ASN A 82 -7.15 -10.32 -1.50
C ASN A 82 -8.68 -10.28 -1.43
N ASP A 83 -9.35 -11.17 -2.17
CA ASP A 83 -10.81 -11.29 -2.27
C ASP A 83 -11.53 -9.96 -2.55
N GLY A 84 -10.99 -9.16 -3.48
CA GLY A 84 -11.55 -7.85 -3.82
C GLY A 84 -11.44 -6.77 -2.74
N GLN A 85 -10.75 -7.04 -1.63
CA GLN A 85 -10.46 -6.09 -0.55
C GLN A 85 -8.97 -5.74 -0.52
N THR A 86 -8.64 -4.51 -0.11
CA THR A 86 -7.26 -4.04 0.03
C THR A 86 -7.01 -3.46 1.41
N TRP A 87 -5.98 -3.96 2.10
CA TRP A 87 -5.48 -3.42 3.35
C TRP A 87 -4.25 -2.56 3.13
N VAL A 88 -4.23 -1.39 3.77
CA VAL A 88 -3.12 -0.42 3.68
C VAL A 88 -2.38 -0.39 5.00
N SER A 89 -1.06 -0.58 4.94
CA SER A 89 -0.16 -0.58 6.11
C SER A 89 1.02 0.37 5.89
N VAL A 90 1.45 1.09 6.93
CA VAL A 90 2.74 1.80 6.93
C VAL A 90 3.74 0.97 7.73
N THR A 91 4.96 0.80 7.23
CA THR A 91 6.02 0.16 8.03
C THR A 91 6.48 1.13 9.12
N ASP A 92 6.33 0.74 10.38
CA ASP A 92 7.01 1.39 11.49
C ASP A 92 8.29 0.59 11.78
N ASN A 93 9.38 0.94 11.09
CA ASN A 93 10.67 0.33 11.35
C ASN A 93 11.42 1.21 12.35
N THR A 94 11.67 0.71 13.56
CA THR A 94 12.45 1.44 14.58
C THR A 94 13.90 1.75 14.15
N ALA A 95 14.44 1.06 13.13
CA ALA A 95 15.74 1.34 12.55
C ALA A 95 15.71 2.37 11.40
N GLN A 96 14.54 2.62 10.81
CA GLN A 96 14.35 3.65 9.80
C GLN A 96 13.74 4.84 10.52
N ARG A 97 14.39 6.00 10.52
CA ARG A 97 13.92 7.14 11.31
C ARG A 97 12.79 7.84 10.57
N THR A 98 11.80 7.07 10.10
CA THR A 98 10.62 7.56 9.40
C THR A 98 9.97 8.60 10.28
N ASP A 99 9.88 9.82 9.75
CA ASP A 99 9.33 10.94 10.49
C ASP A 99 7.88 10.61 10.88
N LYS A 100 7.59 10.59 12.18
CA LYS A 100 6.23 10.37 12.70
C LYS A 100 5.24 11.36 12.12
N LYS A 101 5.68 12.58 11.75
CA LYS A 101 4.85 13.56 11.06
C LYS A 101 4.42 13.07 9.69
N LEU A 102 5.33 12.50 8.90
CA LEU A 102 5.02 11.94 7.59
C LEU A 102 4.01 10.80 7.70
N ILE A 103 4.19 9.89 8.67
CA ILE A 103 3.23 8.80 8.91
C ILE A 103 1.85 9.36 9.27
N THR A 104 1.78 10.39 10.12
CA THR A 104 0.52 11.05 10.47
C THR A 104 -0.12 11.73 9.27
N SER A 105 0.65 12.42 8.41
CA SER A 105 0.14 13.03 7.17
C SER A 105 -0.40 11.98 6.20
N ILE A 106 0.28 10.83 6.07
CA ILE A 106 -0.19 9.70 5.25
C ILE A 106 -1.53 9.17 5.77
N ARG A 107 -1.64 8.92 7.09
CA ARG A 107 -2.89 8.44 7.68
C ARG A 107 -4.02 9.43 7.47
N HIS A 108 -3.79 10.71 7.78
CA HIS A 108 -4.79 11.76 7.59
C HIS A 108 -5.25 11.89 6.12
N ALA A 109 -4.32 11.81 5.17
CA ALA A 109 -4.66 11.87 3.75
C ALA A 109 -5.57 10.70 3.32
N LEU A 110 -5.42 9.53 3.94
CA LEU A 110 -6.13 8.30 3.57
C LEU A 110 -7.40 8.04 4.40
N ASP A 111 -7.47 8.57 5.63
CA ASP A 111 -8.63 8.47 6.52
C ASP A 111 -9.87 9.21 5.99
N SER A 112 -9.68 10.15 5.05
CA SER A 112 -10.78 10.91 4.42
C SER A 112 -11.79 10.04 3.63
N GLN A 113 -11.53 8.73 3.50
CA GLN A 113 -12.39 7.74 2.85
C GLN A 113 -13.33 6.99 3.81
N VAL A 114 -13.24 7.19 5.13
CA VAL A 114 -14.04 6.41 6.11
C VAL A 114 -15.50 6.94 6.25
N SER A 115 -15.86 8.05 5.62
CA SER A 115 -17.18 8.70 5.83
C SER A 115 -18.04 8.88 4.56
N ALA A 116 -17.72 8.24 3.43
CA ALA A 116 -18.43 8.49 2.17
C ALA A 116 -19.47 7.41 1.77
N ASP A 117 -19.89 6.55 2.71
CA ASP A 117 -21.01 5.61 2.52
C ASP A 117 -21.95 5.65 3.74
N CYS A 118 -22.82 6.66 3.81
CA CYS A 118 -24.05 6.70 4.61
C CYS A 118 -25.08 7.59 3.90
#